data_AF-A0A351CM53-F1
#
_entry.id   AF-A0A351CM53-F1
#
_cell.length_a   1.000
_cell.length_b   1.000
_cell.length_c   1.000
_cell.angle_alpha   90.00
_cell.angle_beta   90.00
_cell.angle_gamma   90.00
#
_symmetry.space_group_name_H-M   'P 1'
#
loop_
_entity.id
_entity.type
_entity.pdbx_description
1 polymer ?
#
loop_
_entity_poly.entity_id
_entity_poly.type
_entity_poly.pdbx_seq_one_letter_code
_entity_poly.pdbx_strand_id
1 'polypeptide(L)' 'MNDEELLRYSRQIMLPQIDFEGQQAIVDSTMLLIGLGGLGSPSSLYLAAAGVG' A
#
# COMPACT_ATOMS: atom_id res chain seq x y z
N MET A 1 -8.77 6.09 6.87
CA MET A 1 -8.26 4.89 7.57
C MET A 1 -9.08 4.55 8.81
N ASN A 2 -9.44 3.28 9.01
CA ASN A 2 -10.03 2.75 10.24
C ASN A 2 -8.95 2.16 11.19
N ASP A 3 -9.36 1.71 12.38
CA ASP A 3 -8.43 1.15 13.38
C ASP A 3 -7.70 -0.12 12.90
N GLU A 4 -8.35 -0.95 12.07
CA GLU A 4 -7.74 -2.15 11.51
C GLU A 4 -6.64 -1.80 10.51
N GLU A 5 -6.87 -0.80 9.66
CA GLU A 5 -5.88 -0.28 8.70
C GLU A 5 -4.71 0.37 9.42
N LEU A 6 -4.96 1.13 10.49
CA LEU A 6 -3.91 1.70 11.34
C LEU A 6 -3.02 0.62 11.94
N LEU A 7 -3.59 -0.47 12.44
CA LEU A 7 -2.82 -1.61 12.95
C LEU A 7 -2.02 -2.29 11.83
N ARG A 8 -2.65 -2.53 10.67
CA ARG A 8 -2.03 -3.19 9.50
C ARG A 8 -0.85 -2.40 8.94
N TYR A 9 -1.00 -1.08 8.79
CA TYR A 9 0.00 -0.21 8.17
C TYR A 9 0.93 0.48 9.18
N SER A 10 0.76 0.22 10.48
CA SER A 10 1.56 0.82 11.58
C SER A 10 3.06 0.87 11.30
N ARG A 11 3.65 -0.22 10.78
CA ARG A 11 5.08 -0.27 10.45
C ARG A 11 5.50 0.65 9.31
N GLN A 12 4.62 0.87 8.34
CA GLN A 12 4.88 1.75 7.19
C GLN A 12 4.70 3.22 7.62
N ILE A 13 3.66 3.52 8.40
CA ILE A 13 3.37 4.84 8.97
C ILE A 13 4.51 5.33 9.88
N MET A 14 5.18 4.43 10.62
CA MET A 14 6.35 4.80 11.44
C MET A 14 7.53 5.38 10.65
N LEU A 15 7.57 5.20 9.32
CA LEU A 15 8.61 5.79 8.48
C LEU A 15 8.31 7.28 8.29
N PRO A 16 9.22 8.21 8.65
CA PRO A 16 8.97 9.64 8.55
C PRO A 16 8.62 10.14 7.14
N GLN A 17 9.01 9.40 6.09
CA GLN A 17 8.71 9.75 4.70
C GLN A 17 7.31 9.32 4.24
N ILE A 18 6.68 8.40 4.97
CA ILE A 18 5.31 7.96 4.71
C ILE A 18 4.38 8.70 5.67
N ASP A 19 4.60 8.54 6.98
CA ASP A 19 3.71 9.04 8.02
C ASP A 19 2.22 8.67 7.75
N PHE A 20 1.29 9.27 8.46
CA PHE A 20 -0.13 9.07 8.23
C PHE A 20 -0.56 9.56 6.83
N GLU A 21 -0.09 10.74 6.41
CA GLU A 21 -0.50 11.38 5.16
C GLU A 21 -0.11 10.55 3.93
N GLY A 22 1.11 10.01 3.90
CA GLY A 22 1.58 9.17 2.82
C GLY A 22 0.85 7.82 2.75
N GLN A 23 0.54 7.22 3.90
CA GLN A 23 -0.26 5.99 3.92
C GLN A 23 -1.69 6.24 3.42
N GLN A 24 -2.32 7.33 3.84
CA GLN A 24 -3.65 7.70 3.36
C GLN A 24 -3.64 7.98 1.85
N ALA A 25 -2.58 8.62 1.32
CA ALA A 25 -2.42 8.81 -0.12
C ALA A 25 -2.22 7.50 -0.91
N ILE A 26 -1.56 6.48 -0.32
CA ILE A 26 -1.45 5.14 -0.92
C ILE A 26 -2.82 4.47 -0.95
N VAL A 27 -3.58 4.53 0.15
CA VAL A 27 -4.95 4.00 0.22
C VAL A 27 -5.80 4.66 -0.86
N ASP A 28 -5.84 5.99 -0.93
CA ASP A 28 -6.69 6.70 -1.92
C ASP A 28 -6.20 6.57 -3.38
N SER A 29 -5.12 5.83 -3.63
CA SER A 29 -4.55 5.66 -4.96
C SER A 29 -5.15 4.48 -5.72
N THR A 30 -5.28 4.63 -7.03
CA THR A 30 -5.67 3.54 -7.94
C THR A 30 -4.52 3.17 -8.86
N MET A 31 -4.30 1.87 -9.07
CA MET A 31 -3.23 1.37 -9.93
C MET A 31 -3.76 0.43 -11.03
N LEU A 32 -3.19 0.56 -12.22
CA LEU A 32 -3.33 -0.40 -13.32
C LEU A 32 -2.07 -1.27 -13.44
N LEU A 33 -2.23 -2.59 -13.32
CA LEU A 33 -1.16 -3.56 -13.58
C LEU A 33 -1.41 -4.28 -14.90
N ILE A 34 -0.49 -4.17 -15.87
CA ILE A 34 -0.61 -4.84 -17.17
C ILE A 34 0.28 -6.08 -17.17
N GLY A 35 -0.37 -7.24 -17.10
CA GLY A 35 0.28 -8.55 -17.07
C GLY A 35 0.54 -9.06 -15.65
N LEU A 36 0.11 -10.29 -15.39
CA LEU A 36 0.24 -10.99 -14.10
C LEU A 36 1.15 -12.22 -14.25
N GLY A 37 2.33 -12.01 -14.83
CA GLY A 37 3.38 -13.02 -14.99
C GLY A 37 4.49 -12.88 -13.95
N GLY A 38 5.72 -13.27 -14.29
CA GLY A 38 6.86 -13.24 -13.37
C GLY A 38 7.20 -11.86 -12.77
N LEU A 39 6.79 -10.77 -13.44
CA LEU A 39 6.95 -9.41 -12.93
C LEU A 39 5.70 -8.91 -12.19
N GLY A 40 4.52 -9.10 -12.79
CA GLY A 40 3.27 -8.59 -12.24
C GLY A 40 2.88 -9.24 -10.91
N SER A 41 3.08 -10.55 -10.77
CA SER A 41 2.73 -11.28 -9.57
C SER A 41 3.45 -10.77 -8.31
N PRO A 42 4.80 -10.71 -8.26
CA PRO A 42 5.48 -10.15 -7.09
C PRO A 42 5.16 -8.67 -6.87
N SER A 43 5.06 -7.86 -7.93
CA SER A 43 4.67 -6.45 -7.79
C SER A 43 3.30 -6.28 -7.13
N SER A 44 2.29 -7.06 -7.55
CA SER A 44 0.94 -7.00 -6.98
C SER A 44 0.90 -7.36 -5.49
N LEU A 45 1.74 -8.31 -5.05
CA LEU A 45 1.81 -8.70 -3.64
C LEU A 45 2.27 -7.52 -2.76
N TYR A 46 3.32 -6.82 -3.18
CA TYR A 46 3.84 -5.67 -2.43
C TYR A 46 2.90 -4.47 -2.50
N LEU A 47 2.28 -4.20 -3.64
CA LEU A 47 1.38 -3.06 -3.82
C LEU A 47 0.08 -3.24 -3.01
N ALA A 48 -0.48 -4.45 -2.99
CA ALA A 48 -1.61 -4.77 -2.13
C ALA A 48 -1.24 -4.76 -0.64
N ALA A 49 -0.03 -5.22 -0.27
CA ALA A 49 0.45 -5.17 1.11
C ALA A 49 0.74 -3.73 1.59
N ALA A 50 1.17 -2.85 0.68
CA ALA A 50 1.35 -1.42 0.93
C ALA A 50 0.00 -0.70 1.10
N GLY A 51 -1.09 -1.26 0.56
CA GLY A 51 -2.44 -0.75 0.75
C GLY A 51 -2.96 0.12 -0.38
N VAL A 52 -2.48 -0.07 -1.61
CA VAL A 52 -3.08 0.57 -2.79
C VAL A 52 -4.55 0.14 -2.91
N GLY A 53 -5.52 1.06 -2.97
CA GLY A 53 -6.93 0.72 -3.15
C GLY A 53 -7.95 1.83 -2.91
#